data_AF-A0A8H7KU38-F1
#
_entry.id   AF-A0A8H7KU38-F1
#
_cell.length_a   1.000
_cell.length_b   1.000
_cell.length_c   1.000
_cell.angle_alpha   90.00
_cell.angle_beta   90.00
_cell.angle_gamma   90.00
#
_symmetry.space_group_name_H-M   'P 1'
#
loop_
_entity.id
_entity.type
_entity.pdbx_description
1 polymer ?
#
loop_
_entity_poly.entity_id
_entity_poly.type
_entity_poly.pdbx_seq_one_letter_code
_entity_poly.pdbx_strand_id
1 'polypeptide(L)' 'MTKFLALPGFYRTLFLYIEPASTISPALLAWLYPGAEWFHNELIPSKAPALPSGFLEPRTSMAIWQLGNCA' A
#
# COMPACT_ATOMS: atom_id res chain seq x y z
N MET A 1 33.72 9.79 -24.43
CA MET A 1 33.37 9.58 -23.01
C MET A 1 32.44 8.37 -22.94
N THR A 2 32.86 7.27 -22.32
CA THR A 2 32.03 6.06 -22.17
C THR A 2 30.94 6.33 -21.13
N LYS A 3 29.68 6.07 -21.47
CA LYS A 3 28.54 6.28 -20.56
C LYS A 3 28.65 5.32 -19.37
N PHE A 4 28.77 5.87 -18.16
CA PHE A 4 28.67 5.07 -16.94
C PHE A 4 27.23 4.59 -16.77
N LEU A 5 27.03 3.27 -16.83
CA LEU A 5 25.73 2.66 -16.57
C LEU A 5 25.58 2.48 -15.07
N ALA A 6 24.92 3.43 -14.40
CA ALA A 6 24.68 3.38 -12.96
C ALA A 6 23.85 2.14 -12.54
N LEU A 7 23.01 1.63 -13.44
CA LEU A 7 22.12 0.48 -13.21
C LEU A 7 22.15 -0.46 -14.43
N PRO A 8 23.16 -1.33 -14.56
CA PRO A 8 23.24 -2.26 -15.68
C PRO A 8 22.34 -3.49 -15.47
N GLY A 9 21.79 -4.01 -16.57
CA GLY A 9 21.06 -5.28 -16.59
C GLY A 9 19.86 -5.35 -15.64
N PHE A 10 19.85 -6.37 -14.79
CA PHE A 10 18.75 -6.68 -13.86
C PHE A 10 18.45 -5.56 -12.87
N TYR A 11 19.47 -4.84 -12.39
CA TYR A 11 19.29 -3.75 -11.43
C TYR A 11 18.47 -2.60 -11.99
N ARG A 12 18.57 -2.33 -13.30
CA ARG A 12 17.68 -1.37 -13.95
C ARG A 12 16.23 -1.81 -13.89
N THR A 13 15.94 -3.08 -14.11
CA THR A 13 14.54 -3.56 -14.04
C THR A 13 13.98 -3.40 -12.63
N LEU A 14 14.77 -3.77 -11.63
CA LEU A 14 14.38 -3.68 -10.23
C LEU A 14 14.15 -2.24 -9.78
N PHE A 15 15.13 -1.37 -9.98
CA PHE A 15 15.10 -0.02 -9.41
C PHE A 15 14.37 1.02 -10.27
N LEU A 16 14.35 0.88 -11.60
CA LEU A 16 13.65 1.86 -12.46
C LEU A 16 12.19 1.49 -12.73
N TYR A 17 11.77 0.24 -12.50
CA TYR A 17 10.40 -0.19 -12.80
C TYR A 17 9.71 -0.88 -11.62
N ILE A 18 10.31 -1.92 -11.04
CA ILE A 18 9.64 -2.72 -9.99
C ILE A 18 9.49 -1.91 -8.70
N GLU A 19 10.56 -1.28 -8.23
CA GLU A 19 10.53 -0.50 -7.00
C GLU A 19 9.47 0.61 -7.07
N PRO A 20 9.48 1.55 -8.05
CA PRO A 20 8.45 2.59 -8.14
C PRO A 20 7.03 2.05 -8.25
N ALA A 21 6.85 0.97 -9.04
CA ALA A 21 5.53 0.34 -9.18
C ALA A 21 5.06 -0.27 -7.85
N SER A 22 5.96 -0.90 -7.10
CA SER A 22 5.66 -1.48 -5.78
C SER A 22 5.43 -0.42 -4.70
N THR A 23 6.05 0.76 -4.83
CA THR A 23 5.84 1.88 -3.90
C THR A 23 4.48 2.54 -4.11
N ILE A 24 3.98 2.60 -5.35
CA ILE A 24 2.71 3.28 -5.67
C ILE A 24 1.52 2.31 -5.62
N SER A 25 1.72 1.02 -5.86
CA SER A 25 0.63 0.04 -5.87
C SER A 25 -0.21 0.01 -4.58
N PRO A 26 0.32 0.18 -3.36
CA PRO A 26 -0.49 0.19 -2.15
C PRO A 26 -1.55 1.29 -2.14
N ALA A 27 -1.22 2.48 -2.65
CA ALA A 27 -2.17 3.59 -2.74
C ALA A 27 -3.37 3.25 -3.64
N LEU A 28 -3.13 2.58 -4.77
CA LEU A 28 -4.18 2.13 -5.67
C LEU A 28 -5.01 0.99 -5.07
N LEU A 29 -4.35 0.02 -4.44
CA LEU A 29 -4.99 -1.14 -3.82
C LEU A 29 -5.87 -0.76 -2.61
N ALA A 30 -5.46 0.26 -1.85
CA ALA A 30 -6.22 0.80 -0.73
C ALA A 30 -7.52 1.49 -1.18
N TRP A 31 -7.54 2.10 -2.37
CA TRP A 31 -8.71 2.81 -2.91
C TRP A 31 -9.65 1.95 -3.75
N LEU A 32 -9.14 0.91 -4.42
CA LEU A 32 -9.92 0.10 -5.37
C LEU A 32 -10.33 -1.26 -4.77
N TYR A 33 -9.39 -2.19 -4.72
CA TYR A 33 -9.57 -3.55 -4.19
C TYR A 33 -8.16 -4.11 -3.92
N PRO A 34 -7.89 -4.81 -2.81
CA PRO A 34 -8.83 -5.31 -1.78
C PRO A 34 -9.34 -4.25 -0.78
N GLY A 35 -8.92 -2.98 -0.90
CA GLY A 35 -9.32 -1.88 -0.02
C GLY A 35 -8.41 -1.74 1.21
N ALA A 36 -8.44 -0.58 1.87
CA ALA A 36 -7.52 -0.33 2.99
C ALA A 36 -7.77 -1.21 4.24
N GLU A 37 -8.97 -1.78 4.40
CA GLU A 37 -9.22 -2.74 5.48
C GLU A 37 -8.28 -3.94 5.41
N TRP A 38 -7.99 -4.44 4.20
CA TRP A 38 -7.03 -5.51 4.00
C TRP A 38 -5.63 -5.10 4.48
N PHE A 39 -5.17 -3.90 4.12
CA PHE A 39 -3.88 -3.36 4.58
C PHE A 39 -3.80 -3.23 6.11
N HIS A 40 -4.89 -2.84 6.78
CA HIS A 40 -4.92 -2.77 8.24
C HIS A 40 -4.78 -4.16 8.90
N ASN A 41 -5.28 -5.22 8.26
CA ASN A 41 -5.14 -6.59 8.74
C ASN A 41 -3.77 -7.22 8.43
N GLU A 42 -2.97 -6.61 7.54
CA GLU A 42 -1.61 -7.07 7.23
C GLU A 42 -0.65 -6.84 8.42
N LEU A 43 -0.85 -5.76 9.17
CA LEU A 43 -0.08 -5.43 10.37
C LEU A 43 -0.49 -6.26 11.60
N ILE A 44 -1.79 -6.53 11.74
CA ILE A 44 -2.35 -7.31 12.85
C ILE A 44 -3.29 -8.37 12.25
N PRO A 45 -2.79 -9.59 12.02
CA PRO A 45 -3.60 -10.66 11.45
C PRO A 45 -4.78 -11.00 12.36
N SER A 46 -6.01 -10.81 11.87
CA SER A 46 -7.23 -11.18 12.58
C SER A 46 -8.04 -12.18 11.77
N LYS A 47 -8.56 -13.21 12.45
CA LYS A 47 -9.60 -14.11 11.89
C LYS A 47 -11.01 -13.65 12.25
N ALA A 48 -11.13 -12.59 13.04
CA ALA A 48 -12.43 -12.03 13.37
C ALA A 48 -13.04 -11.41 12.10
N PRO A 49 -14.36 -11.56 11.89
CA PRO A 49 -15.02 -10.89 10.79
C PRO A 49 -14.86 -9.37 10.90
N ALA A 50 -14.81 -8.71 9.75
CA ALA A 50 -14.86 -7.26 9.64
C ALA A 50 -15.94 -6.69 10.56
N LEU A 51 -15.64 -5.59 11.27
CA LEU A 51 -16.64 -4.91 12.08
C LEU A 51 -17.81 -4.47 11.19
N PRO A 52 -19.06 -4.68 11.61
CA PRO A 52 -20.22 -4.36 10.79
C PRO A 52 -20.23 -2.87 10.42
N SER A 53 -20.73 -2.56 9.21
CA SER A 53 -20.84 -1.18 8.72
C SER A 53 -21.60 -0.31 9.73
N GLY A 54 -21.00 0.80 10.16
CA GLY A 54 -21.58 1.70 11.18
C GLY A 54 -21.22 1.37 12.63
N PHE A 55 -20.39 0.35 12.87
CA PHE A 55 -19.86 0.06 14.22
C PHE A 55 -18.98 1.20 14.77
N LEU A 56 -18.24 1.87 13.89
CA LEU A 56 -17.44 3.05 14.24
C LEU A 56 -18.17 4.33 13.84
N GLU A 57 -18.03 5.37 14.66
CA GLU A 57 -18.45 6.73 14.28
C GLU A 57 -17.70 7.15 12.99
N PRO A 58 -18.33 7.90 12.07
CA PRO A 58 -17.71 8.31 10.80
C PRO A 58 -16.33 8.97 10.95
N ARG A 59 -16.14 9.77 12.00
CA ARG A 59 -14.85 10.44 12.29
C ARG A 59 -13.75 9.43 12.65
N THR A 60 -14.09 8.44 13.46
CA THR A 60 -13.17 7.37 13.86
C THR A 60 -12.81 6.50 12.67
N SER A 61 -13.78 6.18 11.80
CA SER A 61 -13.50 5.45 10.55
C SER A 61 -12.52 6.25 9.68
N MET A 62 -12.78 7.53 9.43
CA MET A 62 -11.90 8.41 8.64
C MET A 62 -10.47 8.46 9.18
N ALA A 63 -10.29 8.57 10.51
CA ALA A 63 -8.97 8.57 11.14
C ALA A 63 -8.20 7.27 10.89
N ILE A 64 -8.88 6.11 10.93
CA ILE A 64 -8.26 4.82 10.61
C ILE A 64 -7.83 4.75 9.15
N TRP A 65 -8.68 5.20 8.21
CA TRP A 65 -8.32 5.26 6.78
C TRP A 65 -7.11 6.16 6.52
N GLN A 66 -6.97 7.26 7.27
CA GLN A 66 -5.81 8.15 7.14
C GLN A 66 -4.49 7.50 7.58
N LEU A 67 -4.51 6.56 8.54
CA LEU A 67 -3.31 5.81 8.92
C LEU A 67 -2.74 5.01 7.74
N GLY A 68 -3.60 4.52 6.82
CA GLY A 68 -3.15 3.81 5.62
C GLY A 68 -2.56 4.72 4.54
N ASN A 69 -2.93 6.01 4.52
CA ASN A 69 -2.43 6.98 3.53
C ASN A 69 -1.11 7.66 3.94
N CYS A 70 -0.72 7.56 5.21
CA CYS A 70 0.52 8.15 5.75
C CYS A 70 1.66 7.13 5.93
N ALA A 71 1.51 5.92 5.40
CA ALA A 71 2.52 4.86 5.43
C ALA A 71 3.53 4.99 4.27
#